data_AF-A0A944C9I8-F1
#
_entry.id   AF-A0A944C9I8-F1
#
_cell.length_a   1.000
_cell.length_b   1.000
_cell.length_c   1.000
_cell.angle_alpha   90.00
_cell.angle_beta   90.00
_cell.angle_gamma   90.00
#
_symmetry.space_group_name_H-M   'P 1'
#
loop_
_entity.id
_entity.type
_entity.pdbx_description
1 polymer ?
#
loop_
_entity_poly.entity_id
_entity_poly.type
_entity_poly.pdbx_seq_one_letter_code
_entity_poly.pdbx_strand_id
1 'polypeptide(L)'
;MSITALDIQQQGFEHSLRGYDVEQVDVFLERVAQEVDALVTENEQLKEQLEAASSQPQTEGAEERIAAAEAQAQAAVEQARAIAAQAQAAEEELAAAKAAVADLQAKLAEKGSMDLTISNAFISAQKAADAMLAEAKSSADNLREEARAEGERIYRESEAKARDFIREALLEKQRIIDETAALSNSCESFRAQYRALLEHFSTEADRMFTDTNPPVISEATIQASLPSAGSAPAPQEDTAAQLEDELIEDID
;
A
#
# COMPACT_ATOMS: atom_id res chain seq x y z
N MET A 1 -58.81 103.93 -30.12
CA MET A 1 -58.13 104.76 -31.14
C MET A 1 -58.82 106.11 -31.21
N SER A 2 -58.12 107.17 -31.63
CA SER A 2 -58.53 108.58 -31.46
C SER A 2 -59.03 109.28 -32.74
N ILE A 3 -59.27 108.55 -33.83
CA ILE A 3 -59.89 109.07 -35.05
C ILE A 3 -60.85 108.00 -35.56
N THR A 4 -62.13 108.35 -35.71
CA THR A 4 -63.18 107.50 -36.28
C THR A 4 -63.40 107.86 -37.76
N ALA A 5 -64.01 106.98 -38.55
CA ALA A 5 -64.35 107.31 -39.95
C ALA A 5 -65.28 108.54 -40.04
N LEU A 6 -66.12 108.74 -39.02
CA LEU A 6 -66.97 109.93 -38.90
C LEU A 6 -66.15 111.21 -38.69
N ASP A 7 -65.06 111.15 -37.93
CA ASP A 7 -64.15 112.29 -37.72
C ASP A 7 -63.41 112.65 -39.02
N ILE A 8 -63.10 111.66 -39.88
CA ILE A 8 -62.43 111.87 -41.18
C ILE A 8 -63.37 112.54 -42.18
N GLN A 9 -64.65 112.16 -42.19
CA GLN A 9 -65.66 112.75 -43.08
C GLN A 9 -66.04 114.19 -42.68
N GLN A 10 -65.95 114.52 -41.39
CA GLN A 10 -66.31 115.85 -40.87
C GLN A 10 -65.12 116.83 -40.81
N GLN A 11 -63.95 116.40 -41.26
CA GLN A 11 -62.73 117.20 -41.19
C GLN A 11 -62.73 118.31 -42.27
N GLY A 12 -62.94 119.56 -41.85
CA GLY A 12 -62.81 120.74 -42.71
C GLY A 12 -61.36 121.23 -42.80
N PHE A 13 -60.94 121.67 -43.99
CA PHE A 13 -59.61 122.26 -44.25
C PHE A 13 -59.74 123.71 -44.71
N GLU A 14 -58.79 124.58 -44.34
CA GLU A 14 -58.79 125.99 -44.76
C GLU A 14 -58.35 126.13 -46.24
N HIS A 15 -59.03 127.00 -47.01
CA HIS A 15 -58.67 127.26 -48.40
C HIS A 15 -57.46 128.22 -48.50
N SER A 16 -56.42 127.82 -49.24
CA SER A 16 -55.29 128.68 -49.60
C SER A 16 -55.19 128.84 -51.12
N LEU A 17 -54.60 129.96 -51.59
CA LEU A 17 -54.58 130.35 -53.02
C LEU A 17 -53.90 129.33 -53.96
N ARG A 18 -53.24 128.29 -53.43
CA ARG A 18 -52.59 127.22 -54.20
C ARG A 18 -52.60 125.92 -53.40
N GLY A 19 -53.79 125.37 -53.20
CA GLY A 19 -54.04 124.13 -52.47
C GLY A 19 -54.43 122.95 -53.36
N TYR A 20 -54.71 121.82 -52.72
CA TYR A 20 -55.32 120.65 -53.37
C TYR A 20 -56.76 120.95 -53.78
N ASP A 21 -57.22 120.27 -54.82
CA ASP A 21 -58.61 120.37 -55.31
C ASP A 21 -59.57 119.79 -54.26
N VAL A 22 -60.53 120.59 -53.82
CA VAL A 22 -61.44 120.29 -52.71
C VAL A 22 -62.29 119.06 -53.03
N GLU A 23 -62.82 118.96 -54.25
CA GLU A 23 -63.68 117.83 -54.65
C GLU A 23 -62.90 116.51 -54.68
N GLN A 24 -61.62 116.55 -55.10
CA GLN A 24 -60.77 115.36 -55.08
C GLN A 24 -60.35 114.96 -53.66
N VAL A 25 -60.15 115.95 -52.78
CA VAL A 25 -59.87 115.70 -51.37
C VAL A 25 -61.07 115.08 -50.69
N ASP A 26 -62.29 115.56 -50.95
CA ASP A 26 -63.52 114.98 -50.39
C ASP A 26 -63.74 113.53 -50.83
N VAL A 27 -63.55 113.22 -52.12
CA VAL A 27 -63.61 111.84 -52.63
C VAL A 27 -62.53 110.96 -52.00
N PHE A 28 -61.33 111.51 -51.77
CA PHE A 28 -60.26 110.79 -51.09
C PHE A 28 -60.60 110.54 -49.61
N LEU A 29 -61.16 111.51 -48.89
CA LEU A 29 -61.58 111.37 -47.50
C LEU A 29 -62.71 110.35 -47.35
N GLU A 30 -63.66 110.29 -48.27
CA GLU A 30 -64.71 109.27 -48.26
C GLU A 30 -64.14 107.86 -48.43
N ARG A 31 -63.18 107.69 -49.34
CA ARG A 31 -62.47 106.40 -49.51
C ARG A 31 -61.62 106.04 -48.30
N VAL A 32 -60.91 107.01 -47.71
CA VAL A 32 -60.11 106.78 -46.50
C VAL A 32 -61.00 106.44 -45.31
N ALA A 33 -62.14 107.10 -45.15
CA ALA A 33 -63.12 106.78 -44.11
C ALA A 33 -63.65 105.35 -44.25
N GLN A 34 -64.01 104.93 -45.48
CA GLN A 34 -64.44 103.55 -45.76
C GLN A 34 -63.35 102.52 -45.46
N GLU A 35 -62.10 102.79 -45.82
CA GLU A 35 -60.98 101.89 -45.56
C GLU A 35 -60.65 101.81 -44.06
N VAL A 36 -60.79 102.91 -43.32
CA VAL A 36 -60.60 102.94 -41.86
C VAL A 36 -61.69 102.14 -41.15
N ASP A 37 -62.95 102.24 -41.55
CA ASP A 37 -64.02 101.40 -41.01
C ASP A 37 -63.82 99.91 -41.33
N ALA A 38 -63.36 99.59 -42.55
CA ALA A 38 -63.00 98.22 -42.93
C ALA A 38 -61.85 97.68 -42.06
N LEU A 39 -60.81 98.48 -41.82
CA LEU A 39 -59.68 98.09 -40.96
C LEU A 39 -60.09 97.98 -39.48
N VAL A 40 -61.00 98.82 -38.99
CA VAL A 40 -61.50 98.73 -37.61
C VAL A 40 -62.31 97.46 -37.43
N THR A 41 -63.23 97.15 -38.35
CA THR A 41 -64.03 95.92 -38.31
C THR A 41 -63.16 94.68 -38.48
N GLU A 42 -62.15 94.70 -39.34
CA GLU A 42 -61.17 93.62 -39.47
C GLU A 42 -60.32 93.48 -38.20
N ASN A 43 -59.91 94.57 -37.55
CA ASN A 43 -59.19 94.52 -36.28
C ASN A 43 -60.06 93.95 -35.15
N GLU A 44 -61.34 94.29 -35.11
CA GLU A 44 -62.28 93.73 -34.15
C GLU A 44 -62.47 92.23 -34.40
N GLN A 45 -62.68 91.82 -35.65
CA GLN A 45 -62.78 90.40 -36.04
C GLN A 45 -61.49 89.63 -35.75
N LEU A 46 -60.33 90.19 -36.05
CA LEU A 46 -59.03 89.55 -35.78
C LEU A 46 -58.79 89.43 -34.26
N LYS A 47 -59.20 90.42 -33.46
CA LYS A 47 -59.14 90.32 -32.00
C LYS A 47 -60.09 89.27 -31.46
N GLU A 48 -61.31 89.18 -31.99
CA GLU A 48 -62.28 88.14 -31.62
C GLU A 48 -61.77 86.75 -32.01
N GLN A 49 -61.11 86.61 -33.16
CA GLN A 49 -60.45 85.37 -33.58
C GLN A 49 -59.24 85.03 -32.70
N LEU A 50 -58.45 86.03 -32.29
CA LEU A 50 -57.33 85.85 -31.37
C LEU A 50 -57.80 85.46 -29.97
N GLU A 51 -58.87 86.08 -29.46
CA GLU A 51 -59.49 85.69 -28.21
C GLU A 51 -60.11 84.30 -28.31
N ALA A 52 -60.82 83.96 -29.40
CA ALA A 52 -61.37 82.62 -29.59
C ALA A 52 -60.29 81.54 -29.73
N ALA A 53 -59.16 81.83 -30.39
CA ALA A 53 -58.03 80.92 -30.53
C ALA A 53 -57.16 80.80 -29.26
N SER A 54 -57.06 81.86 -28.46
CA SER A 54 -56.34 81.84 -27.17
C SER A 54 -57.20 81.32 -26.01
N SER A 55 -58.53 81.37 -26.14
CA SER A 55 -59.49 80.77 -25.21
C SER A 55 -59.67 79.26 -25.42
N GLN A 56 -58.97 78.66 -26.41
CA GLN A 56 -58.92 77.21 -26.53
C GLN A 56 -58.01 76.63 -25.43
N PRO A 57 -58.53 75.77 -24.53
CA PRO A 57 -57.76 75.14 -23.45
C PRO A 57 -56.80 74.03 -23.93
N GLN A 58 -56.14 74.19 -25.08
CA GLN A 58 -55.31 73.15 -25.69
C GLN A 58 -53.89 73.04 -25.10
N THR A 59 -53.46 73.95 -24.23
CA THR A 59 -52.14 73.88 -23.57
C THR A 59 -52.12 72.96 -22.35
N GLU A 60 -53.21 72.88 -21.57
CA GLU A 60 -53.25 72.07 -20.34
C GLU A 60 -53.17 70.57 -20.62
N GLY A 61 -53.83 70.07 -21.67
CA GLY A 61 -53.78 68.65 -22.05
C GLY A 61 -52.49 68.23 -22.78
N ALA A 62 -51.71 69.17 -23.32
CA ALA A 62 -50.44 68.87 -23.96
C ALA A 62 -49.31 68.65 -22.94
N GLU A 63 -49.26 69.46 -21.89
CA GLU A 63 -48.33 69.30 -20.78
C GLU A 63 -48.58 68.00 -20.01
N GLU A 64 -49.85 67.65 -19.77
CA GLU A 64 -50.22 66.39 -19.10
C GLU A 64 -49.84 65.15 -19.92
N ARG A 65 -49.95 65.22 -21.25
CA ARG A 65 -49.53 64.12 -22.15
C ARG A 65 -48.01 63.99 -22.26
N ILE A 66 -47.26 65.09 -22.20
CA ILE A 66 -45.79 65.08 -22.18
C ILE A 66 -45.31 64.53 -20.83
N ALA A 67 -45.89 64.98 -19.72
CA ALA A 67 -45.59 64.47 -18.38
C ALA A 67 -45.94 62.97 -18.24
N ALA A 68 -47.07 62.52 -18.82
CA ALA A 68 -47.43 61.12 -18.85
C ALA A 68 -46.46 60.28 -19.71
N ALA A 69 -46.03 60.79 -20.88
CA ALA A 69 -45.06 60.13 -21.73
C ALA A 69 -43.67 60.05 -21.09
N GLU A 70 -43.23 61.10 -20.39
CA GLU A 70 -41.98 61.11 -19.63
C GLU A 70 -42.04 60.17 -18.42
N ALA A 71 -43.14 60.14 -17.67
CA ALA A 71 -43.35 59.20 -16.58
C ALA A 71 -43.34 57.75 -17.09
N GLN A 72 -43.94 57.48 -18.25
CA GLN A 72 -43.95 56.16 -18.87
C GLN A 72 -42.55 55.76 -19.40
N ALA A 73 -41.78 56.73 -19.93
CA ALA A 73 -40.38 56.53 -20.34
C ALA A 73 -39.46 56.30 -19.13
N GLN A 74 -39.66 57.03 -18.03
CA GLN A 74 -38.94 56.82 -16.76
C GLN A 74 -39.26 55.46 -16.15
N ALA A 75 -40.54 55.05 -16.15
CA ALA A 75 -40.95 53.72 -15.70
C ALA A 75 -40.36 52.60 -16.58
N ALA A 76 -40.28 52.79 -17.90
CA ALA A 76 -39.63 51.85 -18.81
C ALA A 76 -38.11 51.76 -18.57
N VAL A 77 -37.44 52.87 -18.28
CA VAL A 77 -36.02 52.90 -17.91
C VAL A 77 -35.78 52.21 -16.57
N GLU A 78 -36.62 52.41 -15.56
CA GLU A 78 -36.53 51.69 -14.28
C GLU A 78 -36.76 50.18 -14.45
N GLN A 79 -37.75 49.77 -15.24
CA GLN A 79 -37.97 48.36 -15.55
C GLN A 79 -36.77 47.75 -16.30
N ALA A 80 -36.21 48.44 -17.29
CA ALA A 80 -35.01 47.99 -18.00
C ALA A 80 -33.79 47.89 -17.06
N ARG A 81 -33.66 48.82 -16.10
CA ARG A 81 -32.61 48.79 -15.08
C ARG A 81 -32.79 47.62 -14.12
N ALA A 82 -34.03 47.31 -13.72
CA ALA A 82 -34.35 46.16 -12.89
C ALA A 82 -34.05 44.82 -13.60
N ILE A 83 -34.41 44.71 -14.89
CA ILE A 83 -34.10 43.53 -15.71
C ILE A 83 -32.59 43.38 -15.89
N ALA A 84 -31.86 44.47 -16.16
CA ALA A 84 -30.40 44.44 -16.27
C ALA A 84 -29.72 44.04 -14.95
N ALA A 85 -30.22 44.53 -13.81
CA ALA A 85 -29.73 44.13 -12.49
C ALA A 85 -30.00 42.64 -12.20
N GLN A 86 -31.17 42.12 -12.58
CA GLN A 86 -31.47 40.69 -12.47
C GLN A 86 -30.59 39.84 -13.40
N ALA A 87 -30.31 40.31 -14.62
CA ALA A 87 -29.43 39.62 -15.56
C ALA A 87 -27.97 39.55 -15.05
N GLN A 88 -27.47 40.63 -14.44
CA GLN A 88 -26.14 40.66 -13.81
C GLN A 88 -26.07 39.71 -12.60
N ALA A 89 -27.10 39.71 -11.75
CA ALA A 89 -27.17 38.78 -10.62
C ALA A 89 -27.21 37.31 -11.09
N ALA A 90 -27.95 37.02 -12.17
CA ALA A 90 -28.00 35.68 -12.75
C ALA A 90 -26.66 35.27 -13.39
N GLU A 91 -25.91 36.20 -13.99
CA GLU A 91 -24.56 35.93 -14.51
C GLU A 91 -23.55 35.65 -13.40
N GLU A 92 -23.59 36.41 -12.30
CA GLU A 92 -22.74 36.15 -11.13
C GLU A 92 -23.06 34.79 -10.51
N GLU A 93 -24.33 34.42 -10.40
CA GLU A 93 -24.75 33.12 -9.88
C GLU A 93 -24.33 31.97 -10.81
N LEU A 94 -24.45 32.14 -12.13
CA LEU A 94 -23.95 31.18 -13.13
C LEU A 94 -22.42 31.04 -13.06
N ALA A 95 -21.70 32.14 -12.88
CA ALA A 95 -20.24 32.12 -12.72
C ALA A 95 -19.82 31.39 -11.44
N ALA A 96 -20.50 31.67 -10.32
CA ALA A 96 -20.28 30.97 -9.06
C ALA A 96 -20.61 29.46 -9.17
N ALA A 97 -21.71 29.11 -9.82
CA ALA A 97 -22.09 27.72 -10.05
C ALA A 97 -21.07 26.97 -10.92
N LYS A 98 -20.58 27.61 -12.00
CA LYS A 98 -19.51 27.05 -12.85
C LYS A 98 -18.21 26.83 -12.07
N ALA A 99 -17.83 27.79 -11.22
CA ALA A 99 -16.65 27.65 -10.35
C ALA A 99 -16.82 26.49 -9.36
N ALA A 100 -17.99 26.34 -8.74
CA ALA A 100 -18.27 25.22 -7.84
C ALA A 100 -18.25 23.86 -8.57
N VAL A 101 -18.80 23.78 -9.79
CA VAL A 101 -18.73 22.56 -10.61
C VAL A 101 -17.28 22.21 -10.96
N ALA A 102 -16.45 23.20 -11.30
CA ALA A 102 -15.05 22.97 -11.60
C ALA A 102 -14.28 22.42 -10.38
N ASP A 103 -14.52 22.97 -9.18
CA ASP A 103 -13.93 22.47 -7.93
C ASP A 103 -14.38 21.04 -7.61
N LEU A 104 -15.67 20.74 -7.78
CA LEU A 104 -16.20 19.38 -7.58
C LEU A 104 -15.62 18.37 -8.58
N GLN A 105 -15.44 18.78 -9.84
CA GLN A 105 -14.78 17.94 -10.85
C GLN A 105 -13.32 17.67 -10.52
N ALA A 106 -12.59 18.67 -10.01
CA ALA A 106 -11.21 18.49 -9.55
C ALA A 106 -11.11 17.50 -8.40
N LYS A 107 -11.98 17.62 -7.38
CA LYS A 107 -12.05 16.68 -6.26
C LYS A 107 -12.44 15.27 -6.69
N LEU A 108 -13.36 15.13 -7.65
CA LEU A 108 -13.74 13.83 -8.19
C LEU A 108 -12.57 13.17 -8.96
N ALA A 109 -11.84 13.94 -9.75
CA ALA A 109 -10.66 13.47 -10.46
C ALA A 109 -9.55 13.03 -9.49
N GLU A 110 -9.31 13.81 -8.43
CA GLU A 110 -8.37 13.46 -7.37
C GLU A 110 -8.79 12.14 -6.69
N LYS A 111 -10.05 12.02 -6.26
CA LYS A 111 -10.58 10.80 -5.65
C LYS A 111 -10.47 9.60 -6.59
N GLY A 112 -10.78 9.77 -7.88
CA GLY A 112 -10.65 8.71 -8.88
C GLY A 112 -9.20 8.24 -9.05
N SER A 113 -8.24 9.17 -9.02
CA SER A 113 -6.81 8.82 -9.07
C SER A 113 -6.34 8.10 -7.79
N MET A 114 -6.90 8.48 -6.63
CA MET A 114 -6.63 7.82 -5.35
C MET A 114 -7.20 6.40 -5.32
N ASP A 115 -8.46 6.21 -5.75
CA ASP A 115 -9.09 4.89 -5.83
C ASP A 115 -8.34 3.93 -6.78
N LEU A 116 -7.82 4.46 -7.90
CA LEU A 116 -6.96 3.70 -8.81
C LEU A 116 -5.63 3.31 -8.16
N THR A 117 -5.01 4.24 -7.43
CA THR A 117 -3.76 3.99 -6.72
C THR A 117 -3.94 2.95 -5.62
N ILE A 118 -5.04 3.04 -4.85
CA ILE A 118 -5.40 2.07 -3.81
C ILE A 118 -5.66 0.70 -4.43
N SER A 119 -6.44 0.62 -5.52
CA SER A 119 -6.69 -0.65 -6.21
C SER A 119 -5.38 -1.28 -6.72
N ASN A 120 -4.50 -0.48 -7.33
CA ASN A 120 -3.22 -0.98 -7.81
C ASN A 120 -2.30 -1.44 -6.67
N ALA A 121 -2.26 -0.70 -5.57
CA ALA A 121 -1.51 -1.07 -4.36
C ALA A 121 -2.08 -2.33 -3.71
N PHE A 122 -3.40 -2.48 -3.70
CA PHE A 122 -4.05 -3.68 -3.16
C PHE A 122 -3.76 -4.92 -4.01
N ILE A 123 -3.87 -4.80 -5.34
CA ILE A 123 -3.56 -5.90 -6.26
C ILE A 123 -2.08 -6.29 -6.18
N SER A 124 -1.16 -5.32 -6.08
CA SER A 124 0.27 -5.61 -5.96
C SER A 124 0.60 -6.25 -4.60
N ALA A 125 0.00 -5.77 -3.51
CA ALA A 125 0.14 -6.38 -2.20
C ALA A 125 -0.42 -7.82 -2.17
N GLN A 126 -1.59 -8.05 -2.78
CA GLN A 126 -2.18 -9.38 -2.89
C GLN A 126 -1.29 -10.33 -3.69
N LYS A 127 -0.80 -9.90 -4.86
CA LYS A 127 0.15 -10.69 -5.66
C LYS A 127 1.45 -10.98 -4.91
N ALA A 128 1.98 -10.00 -4.17
CA ALA A 128 3.18 -10.19 -3.36
C ALA A 128 2.94 -11.22 -2.25
N ALA A 129 1.80 -11.15 -1.57
CA ALA A 129 1.42 -12.12 -0.55
C ALA A 129 1.28 -13.54 -1.13
N ASP A 130 0.60 -13.69 -2.26
CA ASP A 130 0.44 -14.98 -2.94
C ASP A 130 1.78 -15.56 -3.39
N ALA A 131 2.67 -14.72 -3.93
CA ALA A 131 4.03 -15.12 -4.31
C ALA A 131 4.85 -15.57 -3.10
N MET A 132 4.82 -14.82 -1.99
CA MET A 132 5.49 -15.21 -0.74
C MET A 132 4.93 -16.52 -0.19
N LEU A 133 3.63 -16.76 -0.29
CA LEU A 133 2.99 -17.97 0.21
C LEU A 133 3.32 -19.18 -0.67
N ALA A 134 3.42 -19.00 -1.99
CA ALA A 134 3.90 -20.01 -2.92
C ALA A 134 5.38 -20.35 -2.67
N GLU A 135 6.23 -19.35 -2.50
CA GLU A 135 7.66 -19.52 -2.21
C GLU A 135 7.87 -20.23 -0.88
N ALA A 136 7.18 -19.80 0.18
CA ALA A 136 7.25 -20.43 1.50
C ALA A 136 6.81 -21.89 1.47
N LYS A 137 5.77 -22.23 0.69
CA LYS A 137 5.34 -23.62 0.50
C LYS A 137 6.39 -24.44 -0.23
N SER A 138 6.90 -23.94 -1.36
CA SER A 138 7.96 -24.59 -2.14
C SER A 138 9.22 -24.84 -1.30
N SER A 139 9.67 -23.82 -0.57
CA SER A 139 10.81 -23.93 0.34
C SER A 139 10.58 -24.94 1.47
N ALA A 140 9.39 -24.96 2.07
CA ALA A 140 9.04 -25.93 3.09
C ALA A 140 8.99 -27.37 2.56
N ASP A 141 8.52 -27.56 1.33
CA ASP A 141 8.47 -28.89 0.71
C ASP A 141 9.88 -29.38 0.33
N ASN A 142 10.73 -28.51 -0.22
CA ASN A 142 12.14 -28.81 -0.47
C ASN A 142 12.87 -29.19 0.82
N LEU A 143 12.68 -28.43 1.90
CA LEU A 143 13.29 -28.73 3.21
C LEU A 143 12.82 -30.08 3.76
N ARG A 144 11.53 -30.43 3.58
CA ARG A 144 11.00 -31.74 3.99
C ARG A 144 11.57 -32.88 3.16
N GLU A 145 11.73 -32.69 1.86
CA GLU A 145 12.35 -33.69 0.99
C GLU A 145 13.82 -33.90 1.32
N GLU A 146 14.58 -32.82 1.53
CA GLU A 146 15.98 -32.87 1.91
C GLU A 146 16.17 -33.54 3.28
N ALA A 147 15.36 -33.18 4.28
CA ALA A 147 15.39 -33.81 5.60
C ALA A 147 15.04 -35.31 5.54
N ARG A 148 14.10 -35.71 4.67
CA ARG A 148 13.77 -37.13 4.46
C ARG A 148 14.91 -37.87 3.78
N ALA A 149 15.49 -37.30 2.72
CA ALA A 149 16.60 -37.91 2.00
C ALA A 149 17.83 -38.09 2.90
N GLU A 150 18.15 -37.07 3.69
CA GLU A 150 19.25 -37.13 4.65
C GLU A 150 18.96 -38.13 5.78
N GLY A 151 17.74 -38.16 6.30
CA GLY A 151 17.30 -39.16 7.27
C GLY A 151 17.44 -40.59 6.74
N GLU A 152 17.02 -40.84 5.50
CA GLU A 152 17.21 -42.14 4.85
C GLU A 152 18.70 -42.48 4.65
N ARG A 153 19.52 -41.49 4.28
CA ARG A 153 20.96 -41.67 4.11
C ARG A 153 21.62 -42.11 5.42
N ILE A 154 21.33 -41.41 6.52
CA ILE A 154 21.84 -41.73 7.86
C ILE A 154 21.36 -43.11 8.30
N TYR A 155 20.08 -43.43 8.08
CA TYR A 155 19.53 -44.74 8.41
C TYR A 155 20.25 -45.86 7.65
N ARG A 156 20.42 -45.74 6.33
CA ARG A 156 21.12 -46.76 5.53
C ARG A 156 22.59 -46.90 5.93
N GLU A 157 23.26 -45.78 6.20
CA GLU A 157 24.67 -45.79 6.62
C GLU A 157 24.83 -46.46 8.00
N SER A 158 23.98 -46.11 8.97
CA SER A 158 23.99 -46.74 10.29
C SER A 158 23.62 -48.22 10.23
N GLU A 159 22.64 -48.60 9.41
CA GLU A 159 22.25 -49.99 9.21
C GLU A 159 23.40 -50.80 8.58
N ALA A 160 24.11 -50.25 7.59
CA ALA A 160 25.28 -50.88 7.00
C ALA A 160 26.39 -51.10 8.05
N LYS A 161 26.72 -50.06 8.83
CA LYS A 161 27.71 -50.16 9.92
C LYS A 161 27.32 -51.20 10.96
N ALA A 162 26.05 -51.25 11.36
CA ALA A 162 25.54 -52.24 12.31
C ALA A 162 25.67 -53.67 11.76
N ARG A 163 25.36 -53.88 10.47
CA ARG A 163 25.53 -55.18 9.82
C ARG A 163 26.99 -55.60 9.75
N ASP A 164 27.89 -54.68 9.45
CA ASP A 164 29.33 -54.97 9.39
C ASP A 164 29.89 -55.31 10.77
N PHE A 165 29.50 -54.54 11.81
CA PHE A 165 29.86 -54.84 13.20
C PHE A 165 29.36 -56.21 13.66
N ILE A 166 28.10 -56.57 13.35
CA ILE A 166 27.56 -57.90 13.67
C ILE A 166 28.36 -59.00 12.95
N ARG A 167 28.71 -58.79 11.68
CA ARG A 167 29.49 -59.77 10.91
C ARG A 167 30.87 -59.98 11.54
N GLU A 168 31.56 -58.89 11.89
CA GLU A 168 32.87 -58.93 12.52
C GLU A 168 32.82 -59.64 13.88
N ALA A 169 31.84 -59.29 14.73
CA ALA A 169 31.65 -59.94 16.02
C ALA A 169 31.37 -61.46 15.89
N LEU A 170 30.62 -61.88 14.87
CA LEU A 170 30.37 -63.29 14.61
C LEU A 170 31.62 -64.04 14.12
N LEU A 171 32.44 -63.38 13.29
CA LEU A 171 33.72 -63.95 12.86
C LEU A 171 34.69 -64.10 14.02
N GLU A 172 34.81 -63.08 14.88
CA GLU A 172 35.69 -63.14 16.05
C GLU A 172 35.20 -64.18 17.06
N LYS A 173 33.89 -64.28 17.28
CA LYS A 173 33.30 -65.36 18.07
C LYS A 173 33.73 -66.73 17.53
N GLN A 174 33.67 -66.95 16.22
CA GLN A 174 34.07 -68.22 15.63
C GLN A 174 35.57 -68.46 15.79
N ARG A 175 36.40 -67.42 15.62
CA ARG A 175 37.85 -67.48 15.85
C ARG A 175 38.17 -67.94 17.27
N ILE A 176 37.54 -67.34 18.27
CA ILE A 176 37.72 -67.71 19.69
C ILE A 176 37.27 -69.15 19.94
N ILE A 177 36.16 -69.60 19.34
CA ILE A 177 35.71 -71.00 19.44
C ILE A 177 36.78 -71.95 18.89
N ASP A 178 37.32 -71.66 17.71
CA ASP A 178 38.32 -72.50 17.06
C ASP A 178 39.63 -72.52 17.85
N GLU A 179 40.07 -71.37 18.38
CA GLU A 179 41.24 -71.27 19.27
C GLU A 179 41.06 -72.04 20.58
N THR A 180 39.87 -71.94 21.19
CA THR A 180 39.55 -72.68 22.42
C THR A 180 39.58 -74.19 22.17
N ALA A 181 39.03 -74.64 21.04
CA ALA A 181 39.06 -76.04 20.65
C ALA A 181 40.50 -76.53 20.40
N ALA A 182 41.32 -75.72 19.70
CA ALA A 182 42.73 -76.03 19.46
C ALA A 182 43.53 -76.12 20.77
N LEU A 183 43.31 -75.19 21.69
CA LEU A 183 43.95 -75.18 23.01
C LEU A 183 43.53 -76.40 23.84
N SER A 184 42.23 -76.72 23.86
CA SER A 184 41.71 -77.91 24.53
C SER A 184 42.37 -79.19 24.00
N ASN A 185 42.45 -79.35 22.68
CA ASN A 185 43.10 -80.50 22.04
C ASN A 185 44.61 -80.57 22.37
N SER A 186 45.29 -79.42 22.42
CA SER A 186 46.70 -79.35 22.83
C SER A 186 46.90 -79.77 24.28
N CYS A 187 46.05 -79.30 25.20
CA CYS A 187 46.07 -79.70 26.60
C CYS A 187 45.79 -81.20 26.77
N GLU A 188 44.81 -81.76 26.06
CA GLU A 188 44.52 -83.20 26.08
C GLU A 188 45.69 -84.02 25.55
N SER A 189 46.27 -83.62 24.42
CA SER A 189 47.45 -84.26 23.82
C SER A 189 48.65 -84.21 24.78
N PHE A 190 48.95 -83.06 25.38
CA PHE A 190 50.03 -82.93 26.35
C PHE A 190 49.79 -83.82 27.58
N ARG A 191 48.56 -83.85 28.13
CA ARG A 191 48.20 -84.74 29.25
C ARG A 191 48.36 -86.22 28.88
N ALA A 192 47.98 -86.62 27.67
CA ALA A 192 48.15 -87.98 27.19
C ALA A 192 49.64 -88.35 27.06
N GLN A 193 50.45 -87.47 26.46
CA GLN A 193 51.89 -87.66 26.33
C GLN A 193 52.59 -87.74 27.69
N TYR A 194 52.24 -86.85 28.63
CA TYR A 194 52.80 -86.86 29.97
C TYR A 194 52.43 -88.12 30.74
N ARG A 195 51.17 -88.59 30.63
CA ARG A 195 50.74 -89.86 31.22
C ARG A 195 51.53 -91.04 30.67
N ALA A 196 51.67 -91.12 29.34
CA ALA A 196 52.45 -92.18 28.70
C ALA A 196 53.92 -92.18 29.14
N LEU A 197 54.51 -91.00 29.32
CA LEU A 197 55.87 -90.86 29.84
C LEU A 197 55.99 -91.38 31.29
N LEU A 198 55.03 -91.05 32.15
CA LEU A 198 55.00 -91.55 33.53
C LEU A 198 54.79 -93.08 33.58
N GLU A 199 53.90 -93.62 32.74
CA GLU A 199 53.71 -95.07 32.62
C GLU A 199 54.99 -95.78 32.16
N HIS A 200 55.71 -95.18 31.20
CA HIS A 200 57.01 -95.68 30.76
C HIS A 200 58.02 -95.70 31.91
N PHE A 201 58.19 -94.59 32.64
CA PHE A 201 59.12 -94.54 33.77
C PHE A 201 58.72 -95.48 34.91
N SER A 202 57.42 -95.65 35.20
CA SER A 202 56.93 -96.62 36.18
C SER A 202 57.30 -98.05 35.78
N THR A 203 57.05 -98.40 34.51
CA THR A 203 57.35 -99.75 33.98
C THR A 203 58.84 -100.04 33.99
N GLU A 204 59.66 -99.05 33.64
CA GLU A 204 61.11 -99.16 33.66
C GLU A 204 61.67 -99.27 35.09
N ALA A 205 61.11 -98.51 36.04
CA ALA A 205 61.45 -98.64 37.45
C ALA A 205 61.12 -100.04 37.97
N ASP A 206 59.91 -100.56 37.72
CA ASP A 206 59.52 -101.92 38.11
C ASP A 206 60.48 -102.96 37.53
N ARG A 207 60.86 -102.81 36.25
CA ARG A 207 61.85 -103.69 35.62
C ARG A 207 63.20 -103.63 36.33
N MET A 208 63.73 -102.43 36.59
CA MET A 208 65.01 -102.24 37.27
C MET A 208 65.00 -102.83 38.70
N PHE A 209 63.88 -102.68 39.42
CA PHE A 209 63.73 -103.29 40.75
C PHE A 209 63.61 -104.81 40.70
N THR A 210 63.05 -105.39 39.64
CA THR A 210 62.98 -106.86 39.47
C THR A 210 64.30 -107.49 39.00
N ASP A 211 65.07 -106.81 38.14
CA ASP A 211 66.38 -107.30 37.66
C ASP A 211 67.48 -107.13 38.71
N THR A 212 67.32 -106.20 39.64
CA THR A 212 68.23 -106.04 40.77
C THR A 212 67.78 -106.99 41.88
N ASN A 213 68.31 -108.22 41.94
CA ASN A 213 68.24 -109.02 43.17
C ASN A 213 68.86 -108.18 44.30
N PRO A 214 68.06 -107.60 45.21
CA PRO A 214 68.59 -106.64 46.13
C PRO A 214 69.54 -107.39 47.08
N PRO A 215 70.78 -106.91 47.31
CA PRO A 215 71.50 -107.37 48.48
C PRO A 215 70.60 -107.10 49.69
N VAL A 216 70.39 -108.11 50.53
CA VAL A 216 69.70 -107.91 51.81
C VAL A 216 70.60 -107.02 52.66
N ILE A 217 70.39 -105.71 52.57
CA ILE A 217 71.08 -104.72 53.41
C ILE A 217 70.24 -104.60 54.68
N SER A 218 70.85 -104.89 55.83
CA SER A 218 70.18 -104.77 57.13
C SER A 218 69.91 -103.31 57.47
N GLU A 219 68.82 -103.07 58.20
CA GLU A 219 68.28 -101.75 58.57
C GLU A 219 69.31 -100.82 59.24
N ALA A 220 70.32 -101.40 59.90
CA ALA A 220 71.43 -100.67 60.51
C ALA A 220 72.36 -99.97 59.52
N THR A 221 72.56 -100.51 58.31
CA THR A 221 73.42 -99.90 57.28
C THR A 221 72.72 -98.73 56.60
N ILE A 222 71.39 -98.74 56.53
CA ILE A 222 70.60 -97.67 55.91
C ILE A 222 70.61 -96.41 56.79
N GLN A 223 70.52 -96.55 58.12
CA GLN A 223 70.55 -95.41 59.05
C GLN A 223 71.92 -94.70 59.12
N ALA A 224 73.02 -95.40 58.83
CA ALA A 224 74.37 -94.83 58.86
C ALA A 224 74.71 -93.97 57.62
N SER A 225 73.98 -94.12 56.52
CA SER A 225 74.25 -93.42 55.25
C SER A 225 73.21 -92.36 54.87
N LEU A 226 72.17 -92.15 55.68
CA LEU A 226 71.21 -91.06 55.45
C LEU A 226 71.79 -89.73 55.96
N PRO A 227 71.98 -88.70 55.11
CA PRO A 227 72.27 -87.36 55.59
C PRO A 227 71.04 -86.79 56.33
N SER A 228 71.29 -86.04 57.42
CA SER A 228 70.25 -85.31 58.14
C SER A 228 69.49 -84.41 57.18
N ALA A 229 68.18 -84.59 57.08
CA ALA A 229 67.31 -83.78 56.23
C ALA A 229 67.31 -82.32 56.71
N GLY A 230 68.14 -81.49 56.08
CA GLY A 230 67.98 -80.04 56.14
C GLY A 230 66.66 -79.67 55.47
N SER A 231 65.81 -78.96 56.19
CA SER A 231 64.54 -78.40 55.71
C SER A 231 64.73 -77.74 54.35
N ALA A 232 64.00 -78.22 53.34
CA ALA A 232 63.84 -77.47 52.10
C ALA A 232 63.14 -76.13 52.42
N PRO A 233 63.57 -75.00 51.84
CA PRO A 233 62.84 -73.75 51.97
C PRO A 233 61.50 -73.89 51.24
N ALA A 234 60.44 -73.40 51.88
CA ALA A 234 59.08 -73.38 51.33
C ALA A 234 59.03 -72.57 50.01
N PRO A 235 58.16 -72.93 49.06
CA PRO A 235 57.98 -72.16 47.84
C PRO A 235 57.47 -70.76 48.19
N GLN A 236 58.16 -69.73 47.70
CA GLN A 236 57.72 -68.34 47.89
C GLN A 236 56.53 -68.06 46.97
N GLU A 237 55.37 -67.77 47.55
CA GLU A 237 54.09 -67.43 46.88
C GLU A 237 54.09 -66.07 46.15
N ASP A 238 55.24 -65.41 46.00
CA ASP A 238 55.30 -63.98 45.63
C ASP A 238 55.29 -63.70 44.11
N THR A 239 55.14 -64.72 43.25
CA THR A 239 55.17 -64.52 41.78
C THR A 239 53.79 -64.40 41.14
N ALA A 240 52.70 -64.68 41.88
CA ALA A 240 51.34 -64.55 41.34
C ALA A 240 50.81 -63.12 41.38
N ALA A 241 51.25 -62.29 42.33
CA ALA A 241 50.77 -60.92 42.48
C ALA A 241 51.45 -59.90 41.54
N GLN A 242 52.63 -60.21 40.99
CA GLN A 242 53.37 -59.30 40.10
C GLN A 242 52.92 -59.38 38.63
N LEU A 243 52.12 -60.39 38.24
CA LEU A 243 51.61 -60.54 36.88
C LEU A 243 50.20 -59.97 36.69
N GLU A 244 49.48 -59.63 37.77
CA GLU A 244 48.15 -59.02 37.68
C GLU A 244 48.21 -57.49 37.50
N ASP A 245 49.27 -56.81 37.96
CA ASP A 245 49.41 -55.35 37.82
C ASP A 245 49.90 -54.92 36.41
N GLU A 246 50.57 -55.80 35.66
CA GLU A 246 51.08 -55.47 34.31
C GLU A 246 50.03 -55.66 33.19
N LEU A 247 48.85 -56.23 33.51
CA LEU A 247 47.78 -56.52 32.54
C LEU A 247 46.61 -55.53 32.56
N ILE A 248 46.67 -54.51 33.44
CA ILE A 248 45.60 -53.50 33.61
C ILE A 248 45.96 -52.17 32.92
N GLU A 249 47.21 -51.94 32.49
CA GLU A 249 47.61 -50.68 31.82
C GLU A 249 47.34 -50.64 30.30
N ASP A 250 46.95 -51.74 29.65
CA ASP A 250 46.75 -51.81 28.18
C ASP A 250 45.27 -51.77 27.72
N ILE A 251 44.34 -51.33 28.58
CA ILE A 251 42.93 -51.11 28.22
C ILE A 251 42.57 -49.63 28.37
N ASP A 252 43.00 -48.82 27.40
CA ASP A 252 42.42 -47.50 27.04
C ASP A 252 42.20 -47.45 25.51
#